data_AF-A0A5K1ATE8-F1
#
_entry.id   AF-A0A5K1ATE8-F1
#
_cell.length_a   1.000
_cell.length_b   1.000
_cell.length_c   1.000
_cell.angle_alpha   90.00
_cell.angle_beta   90.00
_cell.angle_gamma   90.00
#
_symmetry.space_group_name_H-M   'P 1'
#
loop_
_entity.id
_entity.type
_entity.pdbx_description
1 polymer ?
#
loop_
_entity_poly.entity_id
_entity_poly.type
_entity_poly.pdbx_seq_one_letter_code
_entity_poly.pdbx_strand_id
1 'polypeptide(L)' 'EVHDYLKSLCPDLHITRGEYDEDARYPETKTLTIGQFKLGLCHGHQ' A
#
# COMPACT_ATOMS: atom_id res chain seq x y z
N GLU A 1 14.55 2.53 2.59
CA GLU A 1 14.86 1.42 3.52
C GLU A 1 13.71 0.46 3.73
N VAL A 2 12.65 0.79 4.48
CA VAL A 2 11.52 -0.16 4.72
C VAL A 2 10.85 -0.59 3.42
N HIS A 3 10.62 0.34 2.48
CA HIS A 3 10.10 0.02 1.14
C HIS A 3 10.94 -1.05 0.43
N ASP A 4 12.26 -0.89 0.41
CA ASP A 4 13.18 -1.78 -0.31
C ASP A 4 13.26 -3.14 0.37
N TYR A 5 13.20 -3.17 1.71
CA TYR A 5 13.07 -4.39 2.47
C TYR A 5 11.78 -5.16 2.11
N LEU A 6 10.61 -4.51 2.15
CA LEU A 6 9.34 -5.16 1.79
C LEU A 6 9.33 -5.66 0.33
N LYS A 7 9.92 -4.88 -0.57
CA LYS A 7 10.07 -5.26 -1.99
C LYS A 7 10.99 -6.46 -2.19
N SER A 8 11.92 -6.73 -1.27
CA SER A 8 12.75 -7.94 -1.30
C SER A 8 11.99 -9.22 -0.88
N LEU A 9 10.89 -9.08 -0.12
CA LEU A 9 10.10 -10.21 0.38
C LEU A 9 9.04 -10.67 -0.63
N CYS A 10 8.45 -9.73 -1.37
CA CYS A 10 7.40 -10.02 -2.34
C CYS A 10 7.54 -9.09 -3.56
N PRO A 11 7.48 -9.64 -4.80
CA PRO A 11 7.54 -8.81 -6.01
C PRO A 11 6.27 -7.97 -6.21
N ASP A 12 5.14 -8.38 -5.64
CA ASP A 12 3.86 -7.68 -5.76
C ASP A 12 3.53 -6.94 -4.45
N LEU A 13 3.87 -5.66 -4.40
CA LEU A 13 3.79 -4.81 -3.21
C LEU A 13 2.72 -3.71 -3.40
N HIS A 14 1.74 -3.68 -2.50
CA HIS A 14 0.67 -2.69 -2.48
C HIS A 14 0.81 -1.80 -1.24
N ILE A 15 1.00 -0.49 -1.45
CA ILE A 15 1.17 0.51 -0.39
C ILE A 15 0.11 1.59 -0.53
N THR A 16 -0.41 2.07 0.59
CA THR A 16 -1.16 3.32 0.72
C THR A 16 -0.39 4.30 1.58
N ARG A 17 -0.60 5.59 1.34
CA ARG A 17 0.09 6.67 2.03
C ARG A 17 -0.36 6.78 3.50
N GLY A 18 0.61 6.72 4.41
CA GLY A 18 0.42 7.08 5.81
C GLY A 18 0.53 8.59 6.06
N GLU A 19 0.07 9.03 7.23
CA GLU A 19 0.09 10.45 7.62
C GLU A 19 1.51 11.07 7.62
N TYR A 20 2.51 10.26 7.96
CA TYR A 20 3.91 10.66 8.02
C TYR A 20 4.72 10.27 6.78
N ASP A 21 4.09 9.69 5.76
CA ASP A 21 4.76 9.41 4.50
C ASP A 21 4.93 10.71 3.70
N GLU A 22 6.18 11.15 3.58
CA GLU A 22 6.58 12.30 2.75
C GLU A 22 6.40 12.02 1.25
N ASP A 23 6.41 10.74 0.86
CA ASP A 23 6.27 10.31 -0.52
C ASP A 23 4.81 10.38 -0.99
N ALA A 24 4.49 11.45 -1.72
CA ALA A 24 3.17 11.67 -2.31
C ALA A 24 2.83 10.73 -3.48
N ARG A 25 3.73 9.82 -3.89
CA ARG A 25 3.46 8.85 -4.97
C ARG A 25 2.51 7.74 -4.55
N TYR A 26 2.37 7.48 -3.24
CA TYR A 26 1.45 6.47 -2.73
C TYR A 26 0.02 7.05 -2.65
N PRO A 27 -1.01 6.29 -3.08
CA PRO A 27 -2.39 6.74 -2.98
C PRO A 27 -2.90 6.64 -1.53
N GLU A 28 -3.86 7.48 -1.14
CA GLU A 28 -4.49 7.40 0.19
C GLU A 28 -5.32 6.13 0.37
N THR A 29 -5.98 5.69 -0.70
CA THR A 29 -6.77 4.45 -0.74
C THR A 29 -6.42 3.62 -1.97
N LYS A 30 -6.48 2.30 -1.84
CA LYS A 30 -6.28 1.37 -2.96
C LYS A 30 -7.30 0.25 -2.91
N THR A 31 -7.85 -0.10 -4.06
CA THR A 31 -8.67 -1.31 -4.22
C THR A 31 -7.93 -2.31 -5.10
N LEU A 32 -7.89 -3.57 -4.68
CA LEU A 32 -7.32 -4.67 -5.46
C LEU A 32 -8.26 -5.88 -5.46
N THR A 33 -8.17 -6.67 -6.52
CA THR A 33 -8.93 -7.92 -6.65
C THR A 33 -7.95 -9.09 -6.56
N ILE A 34 -8.18 -9.99 -5.61
CA ILE A 34 -7.43 -11.25 -5.48
C ILE A 34 -8.43 -12.40 -5.56
N GLY A 35 -8.38 -13.15 -6.66
CA GLY A 35 -9.39 -14.17 -6.96
C GLY A 35 -10.78 -13.55 -7.07
N GLN A 36 -11.70 -13.98 -6.20
CA GLN A 36 -13.07 -13.46 -6.15
C GLN A 36 -13.28 -12.37 -5.09
N PHE A 37 -12.23 -11.98 -4.38
CA PHE A 37 -12.32 -10.97 -3.33
C PHE A 37 -11.87 -9.61 -3.85
N LYS A 38 -12.63 -8.57 -3.52
CA LYS A 38 -12.23 -7.18 -3.66
C LYS A 38 -11.81 -6.65 -2.29
N LEU A 39 -10.56 -6.21 -2.19
CA LEU A 39 -9.95 -5.72 -0.96
C LEU A 39 -9.73 -4.21 -1.05
N GLY A 40 -10.10 -3.50 0.00
CA GLY A 40 -9.77 -2.09 0.19
C GLY A 40 -8.60 -1.96 1.17
N LEU A 41 -7.69 -1.04 0.88
CA LEU A 41 -6.55 -0.67 1.72
C LEU A 41 -6.59 0.84 1.94
N CYS A 42 -6.35 1.25 3.19
CA CYS A 42 -6.14 2.65 3.60
C CYS A 42 -5.30 2.68 4.88
N HIS A 43 -4.74 3.85 5.20
CA HIS A 43 -4.05 4.07 6.48
C HIS A 43 -5.02 4.11 7.68
N GLY A 44 -6.24 4.62 7.48
CA GLY A 44 -7.32 4.61 8.47
C GLY A 44 -7.37 5.81 9.43
N HIS A 45 -6.45 6.78 9.33
CA HIS A 45 -6.53 8.03 10.12
C HIS A 45 -7.61 9.00 9.61
N GLN A 46 -8.01 8.89 8.33
CA GLN A 46 -8.86 9.85 7.62
C GLN A 46 -10.10 10.34 8.39
#